data_AF-A0A9X5CI43-F1
#
_entry.id   AF-A0A9X5CI43-F1
#
_cell.length_a   1.000
_cell.length_b   1.000
_cell.length_c   1.000
_cell.angle_alpha   90.00
_cell.angle_beta   90.00
_cell.angle_gamma   90.00
#
_symmetry.space_group_name_H-M   'P 1'
#
loop_
_entity.id
_entity.type
_entity.pdbx_description
1 polymer ?
#
loop_
_entity_poly.entity_id
_entity_poly.type
_entity_poly.pdbx_seq_one_letter_code
_entity_poly.pdbx_strand_id
1 'polypeptide(L)'
;MLLARAEQAVERFLDTKEEKERHRARKEEERRRDAAVEQRGLDNVFDGDWKGAAGQFLLHWYSHSTHHERLLFAGQDGIVFAAPPERVGVRRDRRAQAVARLSAEEATLEDPFGGEFETQIMLIRFRDGSWLRVDTEEARSELHMYALRHAH
;
A
#
# COMPACT_ATOMS: atom_id res chain seq x y z
N MET A 1 -28.12 2.12 -19.89
CA MET A 1 -27.49 3.39 -19.44
C MET A 1 -28.46 4.38 -18.79
N LEU A 2 -29.76 4.41 -19.12
CA LEU A 2 -30.74 5.29 -18.44
C LEU A 2 -31.26 4.70 -17.11
N LEU A 3 -31.48 3.39 -17.04
CA LEU A 3 -31.98 2.71 -15.82
C LEU A 3 -31.01 2.84 -14.63
N ALA A 4 -29.72 2.58 -14.85
CA ALA A 4 -28.69 2.74 -13.80
C ALA A 4 -28.57 4.17 -13.26
N ARG A 5 -28.86 5.19 -14.09
CA ARG A 5 -28.91 6.60 -13.65
C ARG A 5 -30.18 6.92 -12.86
N ALA A 6 -31.29 6.28 -13.20
CA ALA A 6 -32.55 6.42 -12.47
C ALA A 6 -32.48 5.73 -11.09
N GLU A 7 -31.88 4.54 -11.02
CA GLU A 7 -31.63 3.83 -9.76
C GLU A 7 -30.72 4.64 -8.83
N GLN A 8 -29.59 5.16 -9.32
CA GLN A 8 -28.72 6.06 -8.53
C GLN A 8 -29.42 7.32 -8.04
N ALA A 9 -30.36 7.86 -8.83
CA ALA A 9 -31.11 9.05 -8.45
C ALA A 9 -32.14 8.75 -7.35
N VAL A 10 -32.76 7.57 -7.39
CA VAL A 10 -33.70 7.09 -6.37
C VAL A 10 -32.98 6.75 -5.06
N GLU A 11 -31.84 6.05 -5.12
CA GLU A 11 -31.00 5.77 -3.93
C GLU A 11 -30.59 7.07 -3.22
N ARG A 12 -30.09 8.08 -3.96
CA ARG A 12 -29.77 9.40 -3.40
C ARG A 12 -30.98 10.14 -2.80
N PHE A 13 -32.18 9.85 -3.27
CA PHE A 13 -33.41 10.45 -2.74
C PHE A 13 -33.84 9.79 -1.44
N LEU A 14 -33.61 8.48 -1.32
CA LEU A 14 -33.91 7.66 -0.15
C LEU A 14 -32.87 7.80 0.99
N ASP A 15 -31.63 8.22 0.67
CA ASP A 15 -30.63 8.54 1.68
C ASP A 15 -31.17 9.57 2.68
N THR A 16 -31.18 9.17 3.95
CA THR A 16 -31.52 10.02 5.09
C THR A 16 -30.55 11.21 5.16
N LYS A 17 -30.98 12.31 5.80
CA LYS A 17 -30.12 13.49 6.01
C LYS A 17 -28.79 13.10 6.67
N GLU A 18 -28.82 12.14 7.58
CA GLU A 18 -27.65 11.60 8.28
C GLU A 18 -26.70 10.83 7.35
N GLU A 19 -27.22 10.01 6.43
CA GLU A 19 -26.40 9.33 5.41
C GLU A 19 -25.72 10.32 4.45
N LYS A 20 -26.43 11.38 4.07
CA LYS A 20 -25.85 12.46 3.25
C LYS A 20 -24.74 13.22 3.96
N GLU A 21 -24.90 13.47 5.26
CA GLU A 21 -23.87 14.11 6.09
C GLU A 21 -22.65 13.21 6.27
N ARG A 22 -22.84 11.92 6.57
CA ARG A 22 -21.76 10.92 6.61
C ARG A 22 -21.01 10.82 5.28
N HIS A 23 -21.73 10.80 4.16
CA HIS A 23 -21.13 10.75 2.83
C HIS A 23 -20.31 12.01 2.53
N ARG A 24 -20.78 13.19 2.93
CA ARG A 24 -20.03 14.45 2.76
C ARG A 24 -18.76 14.47 3.61
N ALA A 25 -18.85 14.07 4.88
CA ALA A 25 -17.70 13.99 5.77
C ALA A 25 -16.63 13.04 5.22
N ARG A 26 -17.02 11.84 4.78
CA ARG A 26 -16.12 10.88 4.14
C ARG A 26 -15.45 11.45 2.89
N LYS A 27 -16.20 12.15 2.04
CA LYS A 27 -15.67 12.76 0.82
C LYS A 27 -14.71 13.91 1.12
N GLU A 28 -14.94 14.67 2.19
CA GLU A 28 -14.04 15.73 2.62
C GLU A 28 -12.74 15.17 3.19
N GLU A 29 -12.81 14.11 3.99
CA GLU A 29 -11.65 13.38 4.47
C GLU A 29 -10.83 12.77 3.31
N GLU A 30 -11.49 12.13 2.34
CA GLU A 30 -10.85 11.62 1.14
C GLU A 30 -10.10 12.72 0.38
N ARG A 31 -10.71 13.89 0.21
CA ARG A 31 -10.05 15.06 -0.42
C ARG A 31 -8.86 15.56 0.37
N ARG A 32 -8.95 15.62 1.70
CA ARG A 32 -7.82 16.03 2.56
C ARG A 32 -6.67 15.04 2.43
N ARG A 33 -6.97 13.74 2.44
CA ARG A 33 -5.99 12.67 2.24
C ARG A 33 -5.32 12.79 0.88
N ASP A 34 -6.10 12.91 -0.20
CA ASP A 34 -5.57 12.96 -1.56
C ASP A 34 -4.68 14.20 -1.77
N ALA A 35 -5.09 15.36 -1.22
CA ALA A 35 -4.26 16.56 -1.23
C ALA A 35 -2.96 16.38 -0.42
N ALA A 36 -3.00 15.67 0.71
CA ALA A 36 -1.80 15.38 1.50
C ALA A 36 -0.86 14.39 0.80
N VAL A 37 -1.39 13.42 0.04
CA VAL A 37 -0.61 12.51 -0.81
C VAL A 37 0.14 13.32 -1.87
N GLU A 38 -0.57 14.18 -2.61
CA GLU A 38 0.01 15.03 -3.66
C GLU A 38 1.05 16.00 -3.09
N GLN A 39 0.74 16.69 -2.00
CA GLN A 39 1.64 17.65 -1.37
C GLN A 39 2.97 17.02 -0.92
N ARG A 40 2.94 15.76 -0.48
CA ARG A 40 4.12 15.02 -0.02
C ARG A 40 4.82 14.26 -1.15
N GLY A 41 4.33 14.37 -2.40
CA GLY A 41 4.88 13.65 -3.55
C GLY A 41 4.67 12.14 -3.51
N LEU A 42 3.77 11.68 -2.64
CA LEU A 42 3.51 10.26 -2.40
C LEU A 42 2.71 9.62 -3.53
N ASP A 43 2.23 10.38 -4.50
CA ASP A 43 1.74 9.89 -5.78
C ASP A 43 2.82 9.17 -6.60
N ASN A 44 4.10 9.41 -6.28
CA ASN A 44 5.24 8.71 -6.85
C ASN A 44 5.62 7.46 -6.05
N VAL A 45 6.21 6.48 -6.73
CA VAL A 45 6.71 5.24 -6.11
C VAL A 45 7.96 5.50 -5.26
N PHE A 46 8.71 6.56 -5.54
CA PHE A 46 9.91 6.94 -4.81
C PHE A 46 10.18 8.44 -4.97
N ASP A 47 11.15 8.95 -4.21
CA ASP A 47 11.53 10.37 -4.18
C ASP A 47 12.12 10.99 -5.45
N GLY A 48 12.39 10.18 -6.48
CA GLY A 48 12.95 10.64 -7.75
C GLY A 48 14.49 10.71 -7.80
N ASP A 49 15.20 10.45 -6.69
CA ASP A 49 16.66 10.44 -6.68
C ASP A 49 17.23 9.06 -7.00
N TRP A 50 17.63 8.88 -8.26
CA TRP A 50 18.26 7.66 -8.72
C TRP A 50 19.63 7.38 -8.10
N LYS A 51 20.30 8.38 -7.52
CA LYS A 51 21.60 8.20 -6.85
C LYS A 51 21.47 7.81 -5.38
N GLY A 52 20.31 8.09 -4.76
CA GLY A 52 19.99 7.71 -3.40
C GLY A 52 19.77 6.20 -3.23
N ALA A 53 19.77 5.74 -1.99
CA ALA A 53 19.62 4.34 -1.64
C ALA A 53 18.29 3.76 -2.16
N ALA A 54 17.19 4.50 -2.08
CA ALA A 54 15.89 4.11 -2.63
C ALA A 54 15.96 3.87 -4.16
N GLY A 55 16.54 4.81 -4.91
CA GLY A 55 16.71 4.71 -6.35
C GLY A 55 17.61 3.54 -6.77
N GLN A 56 18.75 3.37 -6.10
CA GLN A 56 19.67 2.24 -6.34
C GLN A 56 19.02 0.90 -5.97
N PHE A 57 18.28 0.86 -4.88
CA PHE A 57 17.52 -0.32 -4.46
C PHE A 57 16.46 -0.69 -5.50
N LEU A 58 15.68 0.27 -6.02
CA LEU A 58 14.71 0.02 -7.07
C LEU A 58 15.36 -0.57 -8.33
N LEU A 59 16.49 0.00 -8.78
CA LEU A 59 17.22 -0.51 -9.95
C LEU A 59 17.68 -1.95 -9.74
N HIS A 60 18.28 -2.23 -8.57
CA HIS A 60 18.67 -3.58 -8.19
C HIS A 60 17.45 -4.52 -8.19
N TRP A 61 16.36 -4.11 -7.54
CA TRP A 61 15.17 -4.93 -7.41
C TRP A 61 14.47 -5.20 -8.76
N TYR A 62 14.38 -4.20 -9.65
CA TYR A 62 13.82 -4.37 -11.00
C TYR A 62 14.63 -5.35 -11.86
N SER A 63 15.95 -5.40 -11.69
CA SER A 63 16.78 -6.35 -12.44
C SER A 63 16.59 -7.82 -12.03
N HIS A 64 16.03 -8.08 -10.84
CA HIS A 64 15.90 -9.45 -10.30
C HIS A 64 14.55 -10.12 -10.59
N SER A 65 13.50 -9.35 -10.90
CA SER A 65 12.21 -9.94 -11.31
C SER A 65 11.40 -9.00 -12.19
N THR A 66 10.96 -9.55 -13.33
CA THR A 66 10.03 -8.89 -14.26
C THR A 66 8.57 -8.96 -13.79
N HIS A 67 8.30 -9.59 -12.63
CA HIS A 67 6.96 -9.65 -12.06
C HIS A 67 6.58 -8.30 -11.42
N HIS A 68 5.36 -7.83 -11.72
CA HIS A 68 4.83 -6.55 -11.24
C HIS A 68 4.32 -6.63 -9.80
N GLU A 69 3.67 -7.75 -9.42
CA GLU A 69 3.32 -7.99 -8.01
C GLU A 69 4.51 -8.57 -7.26
N ARG A 70 4.81 -7.96 -6.11
CA ARG A 70 5.97 -8.29 -5.27
C ARG A 70 5.53 -8.25 -3.82
N LEU A 71 6.06 -9.18 -3.02
CA LEU A 71 5.70 -9.31 -1.62
C LEU A 71 6.74 -8.59 -0.76
N LEU A 72 6.25 -7.92 0.28
CA LEU A 72 7.05 -7.29 1.31
C LEU A 72 6.71 -7.90 2.65
N PHE A 73 7.74 -8.26 3.41
CA PHE A 73 7.62 -8.70 4.79
C PHE A 73 8.47 -7.79 5.66
N ALA A 74 7.83 -7.06 6.57
CA ALA A 74 8.52 -6.24 7.56
C ALA A 74 8.46 -6.91 8.92
N GLY A 75 9.59 -6.97 9.62
CA GLY A 75 9.72 -7.50 10.97
C GLY A 75 10.81 -6.78 11.75
N GLN A 76 11.09 -7.25 12.97
CA GLN A 76 12.08 -6.61 13.85
C GLN A 76 13.50 -6.62 13.27
N ASP A 77 13.85 -7.66 12.50
CA ASP A 77 15.17 -7.81 11.90
C ASP A 77 15.36 -7.00 10.61
N GLY A 78 14.29 -6.35 10.13
CA GLY A 78 14.29 -5.55 8.91
C GLY A 78 13.19 -5.92 7.92
N ILE A 79 13.44 -5.62 6.65
CA ILE A 79 12.47 -5.72 5.56
C ILE A 79 12.98 -6.72 4.52
N VAL A 80 12.15 -7.69 4.16
CA VAL A 80 12.43 -8.70 3.14
C VAL A 80 11.50 -8.49 1.96
N PHE A 81 12.09 -8.42 0.77
CA PHE A 81 11.35 -8.37 -0.48
C PHE A 81 11.42 -9.71 -1.16
N ALA A 82 10.26 -10.23 -1.55
CA ALA A 82 10.15 -11.49 -2.23
C ALA A 82 9.40 -11.33 -3.56
N ALA A 83 9.92 -12.00 -4.58
CA ALA A 83 9.29 -12.06 -5.89
C ALA A 83 9.48 -13.46 -6.49
N PRO A 84 8.56 -13.91 -7.34
CA PRO A 84 8.84 -15.06 -8.19
C PRO A 84 10.04 -14.76 -9.12
N PRO A 85 10.95 -15.73 -9.33
CA PRO A 85 12.09 -15.56 -10.25
C PRO A 85 11.62 -15.44 -11.71
N GLU A 86 10.44 -15.97 -12.03
CA GLU A 86 9.82 -15.92 -13.36
C GLU A 86 8.37 -15.45 -13.24
N ARG A 87 7.81 -14.94 -14.34
CA ARG A 87 6.42 -14.49 -14.36
C ARG A 87 5.45 -15.66 -14.17
N VAL A 88 4.57 -15.61 -13.18
CA VAL A 88 3.64 -16.71 -12.84
C VAL A 88 2.19 -16.22 -12.75
N GLY A 89 1.24 -17.03 -13.20
CA GLY A 89 -0.18 -16.67 -13.20
C GLY A 89 -0.97 -17.12 -11.96
N VAL A 90 -0.50 -18.12 -11.21
CA VAL A 90 -1.23 -18.73 -10.07
C VAL A 90 -0.25 -19.20 -8.99
N ARG A 91 -0.65 -19.19 -7.70
CA ARG A 91 0.16 -19.62 -6.53
C ARG A 91 1.52 -18.90 -6.44
N ARG A 92 1.47 -17.58 -6.64
CA ARG A 92 2.60 -16.65 -6.66
C ARG A 92 3.34 -16.59 -5.32
N ASP A 93 2.59 -16.59 -4.23
CA ASP A 93 3.04 -16.64 -2.84
C ASP A 93 3.93 -17.86 -2.59
N ARG A 94 3.55 -19.02 -3.11
CA ARG A 94 4.31 -20.28 -2.94
C ARG A 94 5.60 -20.34 -3.75
N ARG A 95 5.74 -19.47 -4.75
CA ARG A 95 6.92 -19.41 -5.65
C ARG A 95 7.81 -18.20 -5.36
N ALA A 96 7.37 -17.30 -4.47
CA ALA A 96 8.13 -16.13 -4.10
C ALA A 96 9.39 -16.56 -3.35
N GLN A 97 10.52 -15.97 -3.75
CA GLN A 97 11.80 -16.13 -3.09
C GLN A 97 12.29 -14.77 -2.64
N ALA A 98 13.03 -14.71 -1.54
CA ALA A 98 13.64 -13.48 -1.09
C ALA A 98 14.65 -13.01 -2.15
N VAL A 99 14.41 -11.85 -2.75
CA VAL A 99 15.25 -11.23 -3.78
C VAL A 99 16.07 -10.07 -3.23
N ALA A 100 15.64 -9.48 -2.13
CA ALA A 100 16.39 -8.44 -1.43
C ALA A 100 16.04 -8.43 0.06
N ARG A 101 16.99 -7.95 0.87
CA ARG A 101 16.82 -7.73 2.31
C ARG A 101 17.41 -6.37 2.66
N LEU A 102 16.71 -5.64 3.51
CA LEU A 102 17.18 -4.43 4.16
C LEU A 102 17.17 -4.71 5.66
N SER A 103 18.30 -4.51 6.33
CA SER A 103 18.37 -4.53 7.79
C SER A 103 17.66 -3.30 8.38
N ALA A 104 17.31 -3.39 9.66
CA ALA A 104 16.74 -2.26 10.39
C ALA A 104 17.68 -1.03 10.48
N GLU A 105 18.99 -1.22 10.25
CA GLU A 105 19.96 -0.12 10.18
C GLU A 105 19.98 0.59 8.82
N GLU A 106 19.56 -0.11 7.76
CA GLU A 106 19.54 0.40 6.39
C GLU A 106 18.23 1.12 6.08
N ALA A 107 17.10 0.57 6.55
CA ALA A 107 15.80 1.14 6.32
C ALA A 107 14.76 0.79 7.40
N THR A 108 13.80 1.69 7.56
CA THR A 108 12.63 1.56 8.45
C THR A 108 11.33 1.59 7.63
N LEU A 109 10.27 1.00 8.19
CA LEU A 109 8.92 1.14 7.65
C LEU A 109 8.16 2.19 8.47
N GLU A 110 7.60 3.19 7.80
CA GLU A 110 6.95 4.35 8.42
C GLU A 110 5.57 4.58 7.81
N ASP A 111 4.58 4.91 8.66
CA ASP A 111 3.34 5.52 8.20
C ASP A 111 3.63 6.99 7.86
N PRO A 112 3.52 7.42 6.59
CA PRO A 112 3.81 8.78 6.21
C PRO A 112 2.89 9.80 6.89
N PHE A 113 1.71 9.42 7.35
CA PHE A 113 0.72 10.30 7.96
C PHE A 113 0.63 10.17 9.49
N GLY A 114 1.40 9.26 10.10
CA GLY A 114 1.38 9.07 11.55
C GLY A 114 -0.01 8.80 12.13
N GLY A 115 -0.86 8.09 11.38
CA GLY A 115 -2.23 7.75 11.74
C GLY A 115 -3.28 8.82 11.45
N GLU A 116 -2.93 9.94 10.83
CA GLU A 116 -3.90 11.00 10.48
C GLU A 116 -4.98 10.51 9.51
N PHE A 117 -4.64 9.58 8.61
CA PHE A 117 -5.55 9.02 7.62
C PHE A 117 -5.53 7.49 7.66
N GLU A 118 -6.69 6.87 7.49
CA GLU A 118 -6.77 5.44 7.20
C GLU A 118 -6.30 5.20 5.76
N THR A 119 -5.07 4.71 5.61
CA THR A 119 -4.44 4.46 4.32
C THR A 119 -3.65 3.16 4.34
N GLN A 120 -3.48 2.58 3.16
CA GLN A 120 -2.59 1.44 2.94
C GLN A 120 -1.16 1.88 2.58
N ILE A 121 -0.93 3.18 2.41
CA ILE A 121 0.36 3.73 2.03
C ILE A 121 1.33 3.62 3.21
N MET A 122 2.48 3.02 2.96
CA MET A 122 3.64 3.01 3.86
C MET A 122 4.87 3.51 3.10
N LEU A 123 5.83 4.05 3.84
CA LEU A 123 7.14 4.42 3.33
C LEU A 123 8.22 3.50 3.89
N ILE A 124 9.07 3.02 2.99
CA ILE A 124 10.38 2.49 3.36
C ILE A 124 11.34 3.67 3.36
N ARG A 125 11.78 4.09 4.54
CA ARG A 125 12.71 5.19 4.72
C ARG A 125 14.12 4.63 4.84
N PHE A 126 14.98 4.99 3.90
CA PHE A 126 16.39 4.62 3.96
C PHE A 126 17.16 5.59 4.85
N ARG A 127 18.30 5.14 5.37
CA ARG A 127 19.16 5.93 6.26
C ARG A 127 19.61 7.27 5.67
N ASP A 128 19.77 7.36 4.35
CA ASP A 128 20.14 8.60 3.66
C ASP A 128 18.96 9.58 3.47
N GLY A 129 17.78 9.24 3.99
CA GLY A 129 16.56 10.03 3.89
C GLY A 129 15.72 9.72 2.65
N SER A 130 16.29 8.99 1.69
CA SER A 130 15.57 8.55 0.49
C SER A 130 14.44 7.59 0.85
N TRP A 131 13.40 7.51 0.01
CA TRP A 131 12.21 6.73 0.34
C TRP A 131 11.58 6.00 -0.83
N LEU A 132 10.92 4.88 -0.51
CA LEU A 132 10.05 4.13 -1.40
C LEU A 132 8.65 4.06 -0.83
N ARG A 133 7.65 4.40 -1.65
CA ARG A 133 6.25 4.13 -1.35
C ARG A 133 5.95 2.66 -1.64
N VAL A 134 5.28 2.03 -0.70
CA VAL A 134 4.65 0.73 -0.88
C VAL A 134 3.20 0.81 -0.43
N ASP A 135 2.32 0.09 -1.12
CA ASP A 135 0.94 -0.07 -0.70
C ASP A 135 0.81 -1.43 0.00
N THR A 136 0.25 -1.41 1.20
CA THR A 136 -0.01 -2.62 1.98
C THR A 136 -1.35 -3.21 1.57
N GLU A 137 -1.31 -4.32 0.83
CA GLU A 137 -2.47 -5.20 0.72
C GLU A 137 -2.45 -6.18 1.89
N GLU A 138 -3.27 -5.95 2.91
CA GLU A 138 -3.48 -6.94 3.96
C GLU A 138 -4.22 -8.15 3.35
N ALA A 139 -3.45 -9.15 2.91
CA ALA A 139 -4.02 -10.43 2.52
C ALA A 139 -4.61 -11.08 3.78
N ARG A 140 -5.94 -11.21 3.83
CA ARG A 140 -6.64 -12.01 4.85
C ARG A 140 -6.18 -13.47 4.74
N SER A 141 -5.09 -13.80 5.43
CA SER A 141 -4.55 -15.15 5.44
C SER A 141 -5.52 -16.10 6.16
N GLU A 142 -5.49 -17.39 5.83
CA GLU A 142 -6.24 -18.42 6.57
C GLU A 142 -5.89 -18.40 8.07
N LEU A 143 -4.64 -18.06 8.43
CA LEU A 143 -4.18 -17.85 9.79
C LEU A 143 -4.85 -16.66 10.46
N HIS A 144 -4.97 -15.53 9.75
CA HIS A 144 -5.68 -14.34 10.24
C HIS A 144 -7.18 -14.63 10.40
N MET A 145 -7.80 -15.32 9.45
CA MET A 145 -9.20 -15.77 9.55
C MET A 145 -9.41 -16.80 10.66
N TYR A 146 -8.43 -17.66 10.92
CA TYR A 146 -8.45 -18.59 12.04
C TYR A 146 -8.35 -17.84 13.37
N ALA A 147 -7.38 -16.92 13.50
CA ALA A 147 -7.20 -16.12 14.71
C ALA A 147 -8.45 -15.27 15.02
N LEU A 148 -9.05 -14.61 14.03
CA LEU A 148 -10.30 -13.88 14.21
C LEU A 148 -11.47 -14.77 14.65
N ARG A 149 -11.55 -15.99 14.12
CA ARG A 149 -12.60 -16.97 14.52
C ARG A 149 -12.43 -17.49 15.94
N HIS A 150 -11.24 -17.40 16.51
CA HIS A 150 -10.88 -17.97 17.82
C HIS A 150 -10.45 -16.91 18.83
N ALA A 151 -10.56 -15.62 18.50
CA ALA A 151 -10.40 -14.51 19.42
C ALA A 151 -11.74 -14.30 20.16
N HIS A 152 -11.96 -15.11 21.19
CA HIS A 152 -13.03 -14.96 22.18
C HIS A 152 -12.47 -15.22 23.58
#